data_AF-J0EFU5-F1
#
_entry.id   AF-J0EFU5-F1
#
_cell.length_a   1.000
_cell.length_b   1.000
_cell.length_c   1.000
_cell.angle_alpha   90.00
_cell.angle_beta   90.00
_cell.angle_gamma   90.00
#
_symmetry.space_group_name_H-M   'P 1'
#
loop_
_entity.id
_entity.type
_entity.pdbx_description
1 polymer ?
#
loop_
_entity_poly.entity_id
_entity_poly.type
_entity_poly.pdbx_seq_one_letter_code
_entity_poly.pdbx_strand_id
1 'polypeptide(L)'
;MINQCKDKVVYIATDPDREGYGIGYKFYEKIKNLAKTIYRTEFHEITKSGVEKGLNNAVLFSQSNLNLYYNWLGRIVSDQFIGFTLTPYLRKNIKNFEVSAGRVQTLSF
;
A
#
# COMPACT_ATOMS: atom_id res chain seq x y z
N MET A 1 7.62 -3.28 -16.31
CA MET A 1 6.54 -2.39 -15.82
C MET A 1 7.04 -0.99 -15.45
N ILE A 2 7.97 -0.83 -14.49
CA ILE A 2 8.47 0.50 -14.06
C ILE A 2 9.03 1.36 -15.22
N ASN A 3 9.80 0.75 -16.13
CA ASN A 3 10.39 1.47 -17.25
C ASN A 3 9.35 1.97 -18.28
N GLN A 4 8.14 1.42 -18.29
CA GLN A 4 7.06 1.85 -19.19
C GLN A 4 6.41 3.16 -18.74
N CYS A 5 6.63 3.56 -17.48
CA CYS A 5 6.12 4.79 -16.88
C CYS A 5 6.99 6.01 -17.20
N LYS A 6 8.18 5.81 -17.80
CA LYS A 6 9.14 6.87 -18.09
C LYS A 6 8.52 7.95 -18.99
N ASP A 7 8.61 9.21 -18.57
CA ASP A 7 8.11 10.40 -19.27
C ASP A 7 6.58 10.42 -19.56
N LYS A 8 5.82 9.51 -18.94
CA LYS A 8 4.35 9.42 -19.10
C LYS A 8 3.60 10.00 -17.91
N VAL A 9 2.33 10.30 -18.15
CA VAL A 9 1.35 10.55 -17.10
C VAL A 9 0.84 9.20 -16.59
N VAL A 10 0.91 8.97 -15.29
CA VAL A 10 0.53 7.71 -14.65
C VAL A 10 -0.63 7.96 -13.68
N TYR A 11 -1.65 7.13 -13.76
CA TYR A 11 -2.77 7.12 -12.82
C TYR A 11 -2.66 5.89 -11.93
N ILE A 12 -2.55 6.11 -10.62
CA ILE A 12 -2.56 5.06 -9.61
C ILE A 12 -4.01 4.91 -9.13
N ALA A 13 -4.60 3.78 -9.49
CA ALA A 13 -5.99 3.43 -9.25
C ALA A 13 -6.12 2.32 -8.20
N THR A 14 -5.61 2.59 -7.00
CA THR A 14 -5.73 1.66 -5.87
C THR A 14 -7.07 1.84 -5.17
N ASP A 15 -7.51 0.82 -4.44
CA ASP A 15 -8.73 0.87 -3.65
C ASP A 15 -8.74 2.06 -2.67
N PRO A 16 -9.93 2.60 -2.35
CA PRO A 16 -10.12 3.75 -1.46
C PRO A 16 -9.99 3.37 0.02
N ASP A 17 -9.01 2.54 0.35
CA ASP A 17 -8.76 2.06 1.69
C ASP A 17 -7.30 2.35 2.09
N ARG A 18 -6.98 2.12 3.37
CA ARG A 18 -5.65 2.39 3.91
C ARG A 18 -4.57 1.49 3.29
N GLU A 19 -4.91 0.23 2.96
CA GLU A 19 -3.96 -0.73 2.42
C GLU A 19 -3.68 -0.44 0.95
N GLY A 20 -4.73 -0.14 0.17
CA GLY A 20 -4.62 0.39 -1.18
C GLY A 20 -3.77 1.66 -1.23
N TYR A 21 -3.99 2.62 -0.30
CA TYR A 21 -3.13 3.80 -0.18
C TYR A 21 -1.67 3.42 0.09
N GLY A 22 -1.41 2.51 1.02
CA GLY A 22 -0.06 2.05 1.37
C GLY A 22 0.67 1.43 0.18
N ILE A 23 -0.01 0.57 -0.58
CA ILE A 23 0.52 -0.07 -1.80
C ILE A 23 0.77 0.98 -2.89
N GLY A 24 -0.21 1.86 -3.13
CA GLY A 24 -0.11 2.94 -4.10
C GLY A 24 1.05 3.88 -3.80
N TYR A 25 1.26 4.23 -2.53
CA TYR A 25 2.36 5.09 -2.08
C TYR A 25 3.71 4.44 -2.33
N LYS A 26 3.88 3.16 -1.98
CA LYS A 26 5.11 2.41 -2.26
C LYS A 26 5.42 2.35 -3.76
N PHE A 27 4.40 2.22 -4.60
CA PHE A 27 4.59 2.26 -6.05
C PHE A 27 4.96 3.66 -6.53
N TYR A 28 4.24 4.69 -6.09
CA TYR A 28 4.54 6.09 -6.35
C TYR A 28 6.00 6.43 -6.02
N GLU A 29 6.51 6.01 -4.86
CA GLU A 29 7.89 6.24 -4.47
C GLU A 29 8.92 5.66 -5.44
N LYS A 30 8.61 4.54 -6.09
CA LYS A 30 9.49 3.91 -7.09
C LYS A 30 9.46 4.63 -8.43
N ILE A 31 8.34 5.27 -8.79
CA ILE A 31 8.15 5.90 -10.11
C ILE A 31 8.21 7.42 -10.11
N LYS A 32 8.24 8.08 -8.95
CA LYS A 32 8.21 9.55 -8.82
C LYS A 32 9.33 10.28 -9.57
N ASN A 33 10.49 9.65 -9.73
CA ASN A 33 11.64 10.21 -10.44
C ASN A 33 11.70 9.80 -11.93
N LEU A 34 10.77 8.95 -12.38
CA LEU A 34 10.74 8.40 -13.74
C LEU A 34 9.55 8.93 -14.54
N ALA A 35 8.38 9.03 -13.91
CA ALA A 35 7.17 9.52 -14.54
C ALA A 35 7.12 11.05 -14.54
N LYS A 36 6.49 11.62 -15.58
CA LYS A 36 6.34 13.08 -15.70
C LYS A 36 5.33 13.63 -14.70
N THR A 37 4.23 12.93 -14.50
CA THR A 37 3.17 13.33 -13.57
C THR A 37 2.45 12.09 -13.08
N ILE A 38 2.15 12.05 -11.78
CA ILE A 38 1.49 10.91 -11.15
C ILE A 38 0.25 11.39 -10.44
N TYR A 39 -0.89 10.84 -10.83
CA TYR A 39 -2.19 11.08 -10.25
C TYR A 39 -2.63 9.87 -9.42
N ARG A 40 -3.42 10.13 -8.38
CA ARG A 40 -4.17 9.13 -7.64
C ARG A 40 -5.64 9.27 -7.98
N THR A 41 -6.27 8.16 -8.34
CA THR A 41 -7.71 8.07 -8.56
C THR A 41 -8.28 6.95 -7.69
N GLU A 42 -9.47 7.18 -7.16
CA GLU A 42 -10.19 6.20 -6.35
C GLU A 42 -11.46 5.79 -7.11
N PHE A 43 -11.57 4.50 -7.43
CA PHE A 43 -12.75 3.96 -8.08
C PHE A 43 -13.62 3.27 -7.03
N HIS A 44 -14.84 3.77 -6.84
CA HIS A 44 -15.82 3.14 -5.94
C HIS A 44 -16.67 2.08 -6.66
N GLU A 45 -16.74 2.17 -8.00
CA GLU A 45 -17.51 1.28 -8.85
C GLU A 45 -16.75 0.97 -10.14
N ILE A 46 -16.83 -0.28 -10.60
CA ILE A 46 -16.28 -0.73 -11.90
C ILE A 46 -17.32 -0.53 -13.02
N THR A 47 -18.09 0.55 -12.96
CA THR A 47 -19.03 0.95 -14.01
C THR A 47 -18.40 2.04 -14.88
N LYS A 48 -18.85 2.19 -16.14
CA LYS A 48 -18.31 3.24 -17.02
C LYS A 48 -18.42 4.64 -16.40
N SER A 49 -19.56 4.94 -15.77
CA SER A 49 -19.76 6.19 -15.05
C SER A 49 -18.87 6.31 -13.82
N GLY A 50 -18.65 5.21 -13.07
CA GLY A 50 -17.74 5.18 -11.93
C GLY A 50 -16.29 5.48 -12.31
N VAL A 51 -15.82 4.93 -13.43
CA VAL A 51 -14.47 5.18 -13.95
C VAL A 51 -14.31 6.64 -14.41
N GLU A 52 -15.27 7.18 -15.16
CA GLU A 52 -15.22 8.59 -15.58
C GLU A 52 -15.22 9.54 -14.37
N LYS A 53 -16.04 9.26 -13.35
CA LYS A 53 -16.05 10.04 -12.09
C LYS A 53 -14.70 9.96 -11.37
N GLY A 54 -14.09 8.79 -11.27
CA GLY A 54 -12.79 8.63 -10.63
C GLY A 54 -11.69 9.42 -11.36
N LEU A 55 -11.66 9.34 -12.69
CA LEU A 55 -10.70 10.09 -13.51
C LEU A 55 -10.88 11.61 -13.38
N ASN A 56 -12.12 12.09 -13.33
CA ASN A 56 -12.42 13.51 -13.13
C ASN A 56 -12.02 14.00 -11.72
N ASN A 57 -12.07 13.13 -10.72
CA ASN A 57 -11.67 13.41 -9.34
C ASN A 57 -10.20 13.06 -9.05
N ALA A 58 -9.40 12.75 -10.08
CA ALA A 58 -8.02 12.37 -9.89
C ALA A 58 -7.19 13.55 -9.38
N VAL A 59 -6.45 13.33 -8.28
CA VAL A 59 -5.60 14.35 -7.64
C VAL A 59 -4.14 14.02 -7.84
N LEU A 60 -3.25 15.02 -7.79
CA LEU A 60 -1.82 14.76 -7.80
C LEU A 60 -1.46 13.87 -6.60
N PHE A 61 -0.70 12.81 -6.85
CA PHE A 61 -0.35 11.87 -5.78
C PHE A 61 0.43 12.58 -4.65
N SER A 62 1.26 13.57 -4.99
CA SER A 62 1.99 14.42 -4.02
C SER A 62 1.08 15.26 -3.12
N GLN A 63 -0.14 15.55 -3.55
CA GLN A 63 -1.14 16.30 -2.79
C GLN A 63 -2.14 15.39 -2.08
N SER A 64 -1.97 14.07 -2.20
CA SER A 64 -2.86 13.10 -1.56
C SER A 64 -2.57 12.94 -0.05
N ASN A 65 -3.52 12.35 0.67
CA ASN A 65 -3.48 12.29 2.13
C ASN A 65 -2.43 11.29 2.68
N LEU A 66 -1.22 11.79 2.95
CA LEU A 66 -0.12 11.00 3.51
C LEU A 66 -0.42 10.37 4.88
N ASN A 67 -1.39 10.89 5.64
CA ASN A 67 -1.74 10.32 6.94
C ASN A 67 -2.29 8.89 6.82
N LEU A 68 -2.91 8.55 5.69
CA LEU A 68 -3.36 7.18 5.41
C LEU A 68 -2.17 6.23 5.30
N TYR A 69 -1.09 6.66 4.66
CA TYR A 69 0.15 5.89 4.60
C TYR A 69 0.79 5.72 5.98
N TYR A 70 0.89 6.77 6.78
CA TYR A 70 1.45 6.66 8.13
C TYR A 70 0.61 5.76 9.03
N ASN A 71 -0.72 5.79 8.92
CA ASN A 71 -1.60 4.87 9.64
C ASN A 71 -1.34 3.41 9.24
N TRP A 72 -1.27 3.14 7.95
CA TRP A 72 -0.95 1.82 7.42
C TRP A 72 0.43 1.33 7.86
N LEU A 73 1.45 2.19 7.76
CA LEU A 73 2.81 1.89 8.19
C LEU A 73 2.88 1.60 9.70
N GLY A 74 2.18 2.40 10.52
CA GLY A 74 2.13 2.21 11.96
C GLY A 74 1.56 0.85 12.36
N ARG A 75 0.49 0.39 11.69
CA ARG A 75 -0.04 -0.97 11.92
C ARG A 75 0.96 -2.05 11.57
N ILE A 76 1.57 -1.97 10.39
CA ILE A 76 2.56 -2.96 9.93
C ILE A 76 3.74 -3.03 10.91
N VAL A 77 4.31 -1.89 11.28
CA VAL A 77 5.45 -1.83 12.19
C VAL A 77 5.06 -2.34 13.58
N SER A 78 3.88 -1.97 14.09
CA SER A 78 3.36 -2.46 15.37
C SER A 78 3.21 -3.97 15.37
N ASP A 79 2.55 -4.53 14.36
CA ASP A 79 2.32 -5.98 14.25
C ASP A 79 3.64 -6.74 14.10
N GLN A 80 4.59 -6.18 13.34
CA GLN A 80 5.92 -6.74 13.18
C GLN A 80 6.72 -6.70 14.49
N PHE A 81 6.64 -5.61 15.24
CA PHE A 81 7.33 -5.47 16.53
C PHE A 81 6.80 -6.47 17.56
N ILE A 82 5.48 -6.58 17.68
CA ILE A 82 4.80 -7.54 18.56
C ILE A 82 5.16 -8.97 18.11
N GLY A 83 5.08 -9.25 16.82
CA GLY A 83 5.42 -10.54 16.24
C GLY A 83 6.84 -10.97 16.57
N PHE A 84 7.85 -10.12 16.33
CA PHE A 84 9.24 -10.44 16.64
C PHE A 84 9.51 -10.56 18.14
N THR A 85 8.85 -9.75 18.96
CA THR A 85 9.06 -9.79 20.41
C THR A 85 8.44 -11.04 21.01
N LEU A 86 7.21 -11.42 20.65
CA LEU A 86 6.52 -12.58 21.25
C LEU A 86 6.97 -13.93 20.67
N THR A 87 7.39 -13.99 19.41
CA THR A 87 7.83 -15.25 18.76
C THR A 87 8.87 -16.04 19.56
N PRO A 88 9.98 -15.46 20.07
CA PRO A 88 10.96 -16.23 20.86
C PRO A 88 10.39 -16.73 22.19
N TYR A 89 9.52 -15.97 22.85
CA TYR A 89 8.88 -16.39 24.11
C TYR A 89 7.89 -17.54 23.88
N LEU A 90 7.13 -17.48 22.78
CA LEU A 90 6.18 -18.54 22.42
C LEU A 90 6.89 -19.81 21.98
N ARG A 91 7.96 -19.70 21.19
CA ARG A 91 8.81 -20.84 20.79
C ARG A 91 9.46 -21.55 21.98
N LYS A 92 9.78 -20.81 23.05
CA LYS A 92 10.37 -21.38 24.28
C LYS A 92 9.34 -22.16 25.11
N ASN A 93 8.08 -21.71 25.14
CA ASN A 93 7.03 -22.27 26.00
C ASN A 93 6.14 -23.31 25.30
N ILE A 94 6.01 -23.25 23.97
CA ILE A 94 5.16 -24.15 23.18
C ILE A 94 6.07 -24.90 22.20
N LYS A 95 6.18 -26.23 22.35
CA LYS A 95 7.03 -27.14 21.55
C LYS A 95 6.66 -27.24 20.05
N ASN A 96 5.88 -26.31 19.51
CA ASN A 96 5.49 -26.31 18.10
C ASN A 96 6.32 -25.26 17.36
N PHE A 97 7.23 -25.74 16.52
CA PHE A 97 8.20 -24.96 15.75
C PHE A 97 7.58 -24.01 14.70
N GLU A 98 6.25 -24.06 14.50
CA GLU A 98 5.52 -23.38 13.43
C GLU A 98 4.64 -22.19 13.89
N VAL A 99 4.81 -21.69 15.12
CA VAL A 99 3.98 -20.58 15.59
C VAL A 99 4.65 -19.24 15.26
N SER A 100 4.29 -18.65 14.12
CA SER A 100 4.48 -17.20 13.89
C SER A 100 3.38 -16.46 14.63
N ALA A 101 3.74 -15.79 15.72
CA ALA A 101 2.79 -15.06 16.57
C ALA A 101 2.31 -13.73 15.94
N GLY A 102 2.97 -13.27 14.88
CA GLY A 102 2.53 -12.13 14.10
C GLY A 102 1.58 -12.61 13.00
N ARG A 103 0.26 -12.38 13.16
CA ARG A 103 -0.69 -12.44 12.05
C ARG A 103 -0.50 -11.23 11.13
N VAL A 104 0.60 -11.21 10.38
CA VAL A 104 0.64 -10.63 9.03
C VAL A 104 1.64 -11.49 8.27
N GLN A 105 1.14 -12.53 7.61
CA GLN A 105 1.89 -13.15 6.52
C GLN A 105 2.15 -12.03 5.50
N THR A 106 3.42 -11.67 5.35
CA THR A 106 3.89 -10.82 4.26
C THR A 106 3.26 -11.29 2.95
N LEU A 107 2.68 -10.38 2.16
CA LEU A 107 2.38 -10.66 0.76
C LEU A 107 3.65 -11.25 0.14
N SER A 108 3.60 -12.55 -0.17
CA SER A 108 4.64 -13.23 -0.94
C SER A 108 4.67 -12.53 -2.30
N PHE A 109 5.74 -11.79 -2.54
CA PHE A 109 6.07 -11.26 -3.86
C PHE A 109 6.44 -12.39 -4.83
#